data_AF-A0AB36DTS7-F1
#
_entry.id   AF-A0AB36DTS7-F1
#
_cell.length_a   1.000
_cell.length_b   1.000
_cell.length_c   1.000
_cell.angle_alpha   90.00
_cell.angle_beta   90.00
_cell.angle_gamma   90.00
#
_symmetry.space_group_name_H-M   'P 1'
#
loop_
_entity.id
_entity.type
_entity.pdbx_description
1 polymer ?
#
loop_
_entity_poly.entity_id
_entity_poly.type
_entity_poly.pdbx_seq_one_letter_code
_entity_poly.pdbx_strand_id
1 'polypeptide(L)'
;MYYLYLFLGLISFSVMAKESVMLLQEYKDQDLQGWVMSEKLDGVRGYWDGEKLFTRQDNLLNPPGYFIKDFPPFAIDGELFSERGKFEEITSITRSIKDKGWHKLKLYVFDVPKEKGDLLQRLDVLRQYLLQHPTPYIEILPQMPIENKQAVYQFLDQVESLGGEGVVVRNPKANYIVGRSSQILKLKRHQDEECTVIAHHKGKGQFHNVMGSLTCENERGQFKIGSGFSLADRANPPAIGSIITYKYRGLTKNGKPKFATYWRQRSSMSSVETN
;
A
#
# COMPACT_ATOMS: atom_id res chain seq x y z
N MET A 1 -58.83 14.06 -12.96
CA MET A 1 -57.90 14.61 -11.96
C MET A 1 -56.59 13.86 -12.12
N TYR A 2 -55.60 14.48 -12.76
CA TYR A 2 -54.32 13.89 -13.16
C TYR A 2 -53.39 13.73 -11.94
N TYR A 3 -52.72 12.57 -11.80
CA TYR A 3 -51.50 12.46 -10.99
C TYR A 3 -50.39 11.84 -11.82
N LEU A 4 -49.51 12.71 -12.31
CA LEU A 4 -48.25 12.39 -12.95
C LEU A 4 -47.21 12.16 -11.85
N TYR A 5 -46.85 10.90 -11.59
CA TYR A 5 -45.74 10.60 -10.67
C TYR A 5 -44.41 10.73 -11.41
N LEU A 6 -43.72 11.85 -11.19
CA LEU A 6 -42.37 12.10 -11.65
C LEU A 6 -41.38 11.33 -10.75
N PHE A 7 -40.88 10.19 -11.24
CA PHE A 7 -39.82 9.44 -10.57
C PHE A 7 -38.47 10.13 -10.84
N LEU A 8 -38.05 11.01 -9.94
CA LEU A 8 -36.69 11.57 -9.93
C LEU A 8 -35.72 10.49 -9.45
N GLY A 9 -35.14 9.76 -10.41
CA GLY A 9 -34.02 8.86 -10.15
C GLY A 9 -32.79 9.66 -9.69
N LEU A 10 -32.45 9.55 -8.41
CA LEU A 10 -31.17 10.03 -7.88
C LEU A 10 -30.04 9.17 -8.46
N ILE A 11 -29.48 9.62 -9.59
CA ILE A 11 -28.23 9.07 -10.13
C ILE A 11 -27.14 9.43 -9.13
N SER A 12 -26.75 8.46 -8.30
CA SER A 12 -25.57 8.56 -7.44
C SER A 12 -24.34 8.52 -8.34
N PHE A 13 -23.86 9.69 -8.78
CA PHE A 13 -22.54 9.80 -9.39
C PHE A 13 -21.50 9.44 -8.34
N SER A 14 -21.03 8.19 -8.40
CA SER A 14 -19.81 7.81 -7.71
C SER A 14 -18.68 8.58 -8.38
N VAL A 15 -18.22 9.67 -7.76
CA VAL A 15 -16.98 10.35 -8.16
C VAL A 15 -15.86 9.33 -7.94
N MET A 16 -15.52 8.59 -9.01
CA MET A 16 -14.30 7.80 -9.00
C MET A 16 -13.14 8.77 -8.84
N ALA A 17 -12.39 8.63 -7.74
CA ALA A 17 -11.16 9.37 -7.54
C ALA A 17 -10.27 9.14 -8.77
N LYS A 18 -9.94 10.23 -9.49
CA LYS A 18 -9.06 10.18 -10.65
C LYS A 18 -7.68 9.74 -10.16
N GLU A 19 -7.18 8.63 -10.69
CA GLU A 19 -5.79 8.24 -10.44
C GLU A 19 -4.92 9.32 -11.09
N SER A 20 -4.01 9.94 -10.32
CA SER A 20 -3.10 11.00 -10.78
C SER A 20 -1.65 10.53 -10.90
N VAL A 21 -1.36 9.35 -10.35
CA VAL A 21 -0.01 8.79 -10.23
C VAL A 21 0.03 7.33 -10.67
N MET A 22 1.21 6.83 -11.03
CA MET A 22 1.46 5.43 -11.39
C MET A 22 1.29 4.51 -10.17
N LEU A 23 0.55 3.42 -10.31
CA LEU A 23 0.21 2.49 -9.22
C LEU A 23 0.80 1.09 -9.43
N LEU A 24 1.18 0.48 -8.30
CA LEU A 24 1.76 -0.86 -8.23
C LEU A 24 0.72 -1.97 -8.49
N GLN A 25 1.10 -2.96 -9.30
CA GLN A 25 0.46 -4.29 -9.32
C GLN A 25 1.19 -5.27 -8.38
N GLU A 26 0.64 -6.48 -8.20
CA GLU A 26 1.26 -7.53 -7.38
C GLU A 26 2.20 -8.38 -8.23
N TYR A 27 3.39 -8.68 -7.69
CA TYR A 27 4.30 -9.66 -8.30
C TYR A 27 3.67 -11.06 -8.22
N LYS A 28 3.59 -11.73 -9.37
CA LYS A 28 3.03 -13.07 -9.57
C LYS A 28 4.01 -13.92 -10.38
N ASP A 29 5.28 -13.89 -9.98
CA ASP A 29 6.35 -14.67 -10.58
C ASP A 29 6.69 -14.33 -12.04
N GLN A 30 6.42 -13.09 -12.47
CA GLN A 30 6.81 -12.60 -13.79
C GLN A 30 8.34 -12.67 -14.00
N ASP A 31 8.77 -12.70 -15.26
CA ASP A 31 10.17 -12.50 -15.61
C ASP A 31 10.60 -11.05 -15.31
N LEU A 32 11.77 -10.92 -14.68
CA LEU A 32 12.33 -9.66 -14.19
C LEU A 32 13.68 -9.34 -14.86
N GLN A 33 14.02 -10.00 -15.97
CA GLN A 33 15.26 -9.72 -16.67
C GLN A 33 15.37 -8.23 -17.06
N GLY A 34 16.46 -7.59 -16.63
CA GLY A 34 16.71 -6.17 -16.88
C GLY A 34 15.85 -5.20 -16.06
N TRP A 35 15.12 -5.69 -15.06
CA TRP A 35 14.39 -4.86 -14.10
C TRP A 35 15.29 -4.39 -12.96
N VAL A 36 14.81 -3.39 -12.23
CA VAL A 36 15.45 -2.89 -10.99
C VAL A 36 14.54 -3.15 -9.78
N MET A 37 15.12 -3.19 -8.60
CA MET A 37 14.44 -3.32 -7.32
C MET A 37 14.81 -2.20 -6.34
N SER A 38 13.87 -1.84 -5.49
CA SER A 38 14.06 -0.91 -4.37
C SER A 38 13.25 -1.37 -3.16
N GLU A 39 13.61 -0.92 -1.96
CA GLU A 39 12.77 -1.14 -0.79
C GLU A 39 11.40 -0.47 -1.01
N LYS A 40 10.34 -1.15 -0.58
CA LYS A 40 9.02 -0.54 -0.44
C LYS A 40 8.95 0.14 0.93
N LEU A 41 8.85 1.46 0.93
CA LEU A 41 8.73 2.25 2.15
C LEU A 41 7.27 2.33 2.63
N ASP A 42 7.05 2.11 3.93
CA ASP A 42 5.74 2.21 4.60
C ASP A 42 5.53 3.64 5.12
N GLY A 43 5.41 4.58 4.18
CA GLY A 43 5.26 6.02 4.46
C GLY A 43 3.94 6.59 3.96
N VAL A 44 3.98 7.88 3.60
CA VAL A 44 2.85 8.54 2.92
C VAL A 44 3.33 9.05 1.57
N ARG A 45 2.79 8.51 0.48
CA ARG A 45 3.12 8.99 -0.88
C ARG A 45 2.99 10.50 -1.00
N GLY A 46 4.06 11.13 -1.47
CA GLY A 46 4.17 12.56 -1.73
C GLY A 46 4.47 12.80 -3.21
N TYR A 47 3.52 13.41 -3.91
CA TYR A 47 3.69 13.86 -5.29
C TYR A 47 3.90 15.38 -5.27
N TRP A 48 5.08 15.83 -5.64
CA TRP A 48 5.38 17.25 -5.82
C TRP A 48 5.14 17.61 -7.28
N ASP A 49 4.35 18.65 -7.55
CA ASP A 49 4.00 19.05 -8.92
C ASP A 49 4.96 20.07 -9.55
N GLY A 50 5.90 20.60 -8.77
CA GLY A 50 6.76 21.75 -9.07
C GLY A 50 6.59 22.89 -8.06
N GLU A 51 5.48 22.92 -7.31
CA GLU A 51 5.13 24.00 -6.38
C GLU A 51 4.45 23.53 -5.08
N LYS A 52 3.68 22.45 -5.16
CA LYS A 52 2.84 21.92 -4.07
C LYS A 52 3.00 20.41 -3.95
N LEU A 53 2.77 19.92 -2.73
CA LEU A 53 2.89 18.51 -2.40
C LEU A 53 1.51 17.89 -2.17
N PHE A 54 1.26 16.74 -2.80
CA PHE A 54 -0.02 16.05 -2.78
C PHE A 54 0.11 14.61 -2.30
N THR A 55 -0.94 14.10 -1.66
CA THR A 55 -1.10 12.67 -1.39
C THR A 55 -1.47 11.90 -2.65
N ARG A 56 -1.42 10.56 -2.59
CA ARG A 56 -1.92 9.68 -3.67
C ARG A 56 -3.35 9.96 -4.13
N GLN A 57 -4.20 10.49 -3.25
CA GLN A 57 -5.61 10.81 -3.56
C GLN A 57 -5.81 12.30 -3.88
N ASP A 58 -4.77 12.98 -4.36
CA ASP A 58 -4.78 14.41 -4.75
C ASP A 58 -5.15 15.39 -3.62
N ASN A 59 -5.09 14.97 -2.36
CA ASN A 59 -5.21 15.91 -1.24
C ASN A 59 -3.92 16.70 -1.07
N LEU A 60 -4.05 18.03 -0.97
CA LEU A 60 -2.94 18.93 -0.69
C LEU A 60 -2.36 18.67 0.71
N LEU A 61 -1.04 18.58 0.79
CA LEU A 61 -0.27 18.56 2.04
C LEU A 61 0.23 19.98 2.36
N ASN A 62 0.41 20.27 3.64
CA ASN A 62 0.88 21.58 4.12
C ASN A 62 2.26 21.46 4.80
N PRO A 63 3.33 21.13 4.05
CA PRO A 63 4.68 21.14 4.61
C PRO A 63 5.09 22.57 5.00
N PRO A 64 5.88 22.74 6.08
CA PRO A 64 6.51 24.03 6.39
C PRO A 64 7.40 24.50 5.24
N GLY A 65 7.53 25.83 5.09
CA GLY A 65 8.34 26.42 4.01
C GLY A 65 9.80 25.94 4.00
N TYR A 66 10.38 25.61 5.16
CA TYR A 66 11.75 25.08 5.22
C TYR A 66 11.90 23.72 4.55
N PHE A 67 10.84 22.90 4.53
CA PHE A 67 10.89 21.54 4.00
C PHE A 67 10.96 21.55 2.48
N ILE A 68 10.24 22.48 1.84
CA ILE A 68 10.12 22.59 0.37
C ILE A 68 11.00 23.68 -0.24
N LYS A 69 11.81 24.38 0.55
CA LYS A 69 12.52 25.60 0.14
C LYS A 69 13.33 25.44 -1.16
N ASP A 70 14.03 24.31 -1.28
CA ASP A 70 14.94 24.00 -2.39
C ASP A 70 14.46 22.78 -3.19
N PHE A 71 13.14 22.57 -3.25
CA PHE A 71 12.55 21.52 -4.08
C PHE A 71 12.59 21.93 -5.57
N PRO A 72 12.71 20.96 -6.50
CA PRO A 72 12.83 21.24 -7.93
C PRO A 72 11.61 21.94 -8.50
N PRO A 73 11.75 22.78 -9.53
CA PRO A 73 10.62 23.40 -10.23
C PRO A 73 9.88 22.42 -11.17
N PHE A 74 10.09 21.11 -11.01
CA PHE A 74 9.49 20.06 -11.82
C PHE A 74 8.93 18.94 -10.94
N ALA A 75 8.06 18.11 -11.52
CA ALA A 75 7.34 17.11 -10.75
C ALA A 75 8.21 15.92 -10.34
N ILE A 76 8.13 15.52 -9.07
CA ILE A 76 8.81 14.34 -8.50
C ILE A 76 7.81 13.52 -7.70
N ASP A 77 7.96 12.19 -7.73
CA ASP A 77 7.06 11.24 -7.10
C ASP A 77 7.85 10.35 -6.13
N GLY A 78 7.43 10.36 -4.87
CA GLY A 78 8.17 9.72 -3.79
C GLY A 78 7.30 9.31 -2.61
N GLU A 79 7.96 8.81 -1.58
CA GLU A 79 7.33 8.47 -0.30
C GLU A 79 7.86 9.41 0.79
N LEU A 80 6.97 10.12 1.49
CA LEU A 80 7.34 10.80 2.73
C LEU A 80 7.60 9.75 3.80
N PHE A 81 8.83 9.70 4.28
CA PHE A 81 9.28 8.63 5.17
C PHE A 81 10.34 9.14 6.14
N SER A 82 10.38 8.56 7.33
CA SER A 82 11.41 8.79 8.34
C SER A 82 12.24 7.53 8.56
N GLU A 83 11.61 6.51 9.14
CA GLU A 83 12.22 5.22 9.48
C GLU A 83 11.16 4.11 9.51
N ARG A 84 11.63 2.86 9.55
CA ARG A 84 10.77 1.67 9.52
C ARG A 84 9.88 1.59 10.77
N GLY A 85 8.66 1.08 10.61
CA GLY A 85 7.71 0.92 11.71
C GLY A 85 7.05 2.21 12.22
N LYS A 86 7.32 3.37 11.61
CA LYS A 86 6.79 4.68 12.04
C LYS A 86 5.64 5.24 11.21
N PHE A 87 4.96 4.39 10.43
CA PHE A 87 3.82 4.79 9.59
C PHE A 87 2.78 5.68 10.31
N GLU A 88 2.41 5.34 11.55
CA GLU A 88 1.44 6.12 12.35
C GLU A 88 1.97 7.54 12.68
N GLU A 89 3.26 7.66 12.97
CA GLU A 89 3.91 8.95 13.25
C GLU A 89 3.99 9.79 11.97
N ILE A 90 4.43 9.18 10.85
CA ILE A 90 4.49 9.83 9.53
C ILE A 90 3.10 10.34 9.14
N THR A 91 2.07 9.51 9.27
CA THR A 91 0.67 9.88 8.97
C THR A 91 0.18 11.03 9.87
N SER A 92 0.56 11.02 11.16
CA SER A 92 0.23 12.11 12.08
C SER A 92 0.90 13.42 11.71
N ILE A 93 2.15 13.39 11.22
CA ILE A 93 2.89 14.58 10.79
C ILE A 93 2.25 15.16 9.52
N THR A 94 2.04 14.34 8.50
CA THR A 94 1.58 14.79 7.17
C THR A 94 0.14 15.30 7.17
N ARG A 95 -0.72 14.81 8.08
CA ARG A 95 -2.10 15.29 8.25
C ARG A 95 -2.24 16.56 9.08
N SER A 96 -1.19 16.97 9.80
CA SER A 96 -1.27 18.11 10.71
C SER A 96 -1.15 19.42 9.94
N ILE A 97 -2.00 20.39 10.30
CA ILE A 97 -1.91 21.77 9.80
C ILE A 97 -0.71 22.50 10.43
N LYS A 98 -0.39 22.17 11.69
CA LYS A 98 0.78 22.71 12.39
C LYS A 98 2.00 21.82 12.12
N ASP A 99 3.19 22.41 12.11
CA ASP A 99 4.42 21.61 12.12
C ASP A 99 4.48 20.76 13.39
N LYS A 100 4.54 19.43 13.20
CA LYS A 100 4.62 18.43 14.28
C LYS A 100 5.84 17.52 14.14
N GLY A 101 6.74 17.80 13.20
CA GLY A 101 7.90 16.94 12.97
C GLY A 101 8.31 16.77 11.52
N TRP A 102 8.03 17.73 10.63
CA TRP A 102 8.45 17.62 9.23
C TRP A 102 9.97 17.49 9.07
N HIS A 103 10.76 18.05 10.00
CA HIS A 103 12.22 17.86 10.06
C HIS A 103 12.68 16.40 10.18
N LYS A 104 11.81 15.46 10.59
CA LYS A 104 12.11 14.02 10.65
C LYS A 104 11.89 13.30 9.32
N LEU A 105 11.13 13.91 8.42
CA LEU A 105 10.74 13.30 7.16
C LEU A 105 11.73 13.67 6.07
N LYS A 106 11.82 12.80 5.07
CA LYS A 106 12.34 13.11 3.74
C LYS A 106 11.33 12.63 2.71
N LEU A 107 11.36 13.23 1.52
CA LEU A 107 10.72 12.68 0.34
C LEU A 107 11.72 11.74 -0.35
N TYR A 108 11.50 10.44 -0.22
CA TYR A 108 12.28 9.41 -0.92
C TYR A 108 11.71 9.24 -2.34
N VAL A 109 12.31 9.94 -3.30
CA VAL A 109 11.86 10.01 -4.68
C VAL A 109 12.22 8.75 -5.43
N PHE A 110 11.22 8.13 -6.06
CA PHE A 110 11.40 6.96 -6.90
C PHE A 110 11.07 7.23 -8.37
N ASP A 111 10.56 8.41 -8.75
CA ASP A 111 10.37 8.76 -10.16
C ASP A 111 10.30 10.29 -10.39
N VAL A 112 10.49 10.71 -11.65
CA VAL A 112 10.31 12.09 -12.12
C VAL A 112 9.29 12.08 -13.27
N PRO A 113 7.98 12.11 -12.96
CA PRO A 113 6.92 11.62 -13.87
C PRO A 113 6.77 12.34 -15.20
N LYS A 114 7.16 13.63 -15.26
CA LYS A 114 7.04 14.47 -16.45
C LYS A 114 8.28 14.43 -17.35
N GLU A 115 9.36 13.80 -16.89
CA GLU A 115 10.58 13.66 -17.68
C GLU A 115 10.49 12.52 -18.69
N LYS A 116 11.22 12.68 -19.79
CA LYS A 116 11.29 11.67 -20.86
C LYS A 116 12.40 10.66 -20.58
N GLY A 117 12.29 9.50 -21.22
CA GLY A 117 13.30 8.44 -21.15
C GLY A 117 13.00 7.39 -20.09
N ASP A 118 13.99 6.52 -19.88
CA ASP A 118 13.90 5.45 -18.89
C ASP A 118 13.98 5.98 -17.45
N LEU A 119 13.64 5.14 -16.48
CA LEU A 119 13.63 5.48 -15.06
C LEU A 119 14.95 6.10 -14.58
N LEU A 120 16.09 5.55 -15.00
CA LEU A 120 17.38 5.99 -14.51
C LEU A 120 17.73 7.36 -15.09
N GLN A 121 17.40 7.62 -16.35
CA GLN A 121 17.50 8.93 -16.99
C GLN A 121 16.61 9.96 -16.28
N ARG A 122 15.36 9.61 -16.00
CA ARG A 122 14.43 10.49 -15.27
C ARG A 122 14.95 10.82 -13.87
N LEU A 123 15.45 9.83 -13.12
CA LEU A 123 16.04 10.06 -11.80
C LEU A 123 17.36 10.85 -11.86
N ASP A 124 18.12 10.74 -12.95
CA ASP A 124 19.35 11.52 -13.11
C ASP A 124 19.06 13.02 -13.23
N VAL A 125 17.94 13.43 -13.82
CA VAL A 125 17.50 14.84 -13.81
C VAL A 125 17.42 15.39 -12.39
N LEU A 126 16.79 14.64 -11.48
CA LEU A 126 16.74 15.02 -10.06
C LEU A 126 18.13 14.98 -9.42
N ARG A 127 18.96 13.98 -9.74
CA ARG A 127 20.33 13.89 -9.22
C ARG A 127 21.15 15.13 -9.58
N GLN A 128 21.13 15.56 -10.84
CA GLN A 128 21.85 16.75 -11.31
C GLN A 128 21.33 18.02 -10.64
N TYR A 129 20.01 18.13 -10.45
CA TYR A 129 19.41 19.25 -9.73
C TYR A 129 19.91 19.31 -8.27
N LEU A 130 19.90 18.18 -7.55
CA LEU A 130 20.32 18.12 -6.14
C LEU A 130 21.81 18.37 -5.93
N LEU A 131 22.67 18.13 -6.94
CA LEU A 131 24.07 18.53 -6.89
C LEU A 131 24.25 20.05 -6.85
N GLN A 132 23.35 20.78 -7.50
CA GLN A 132 23.38 22.24 -7.54
C GLN A 132 22.58 22.85 -6.39
N HIS A 133 21.51 22.19 -5.95
CA HIS A 133 20.53 22.69 -4.98
C HIS A 133 20.34 21.64 -3.87
N PRO A 134 21.35 21.44 -3.02
CA PRO A 134 21.32 20.39 -2.01
C PRO A 134 20.25 20.69 -0.96
N THR A 135 19.45 19.68 -0.63
CA THR A 135 18.45 19.74 0.44
C THR A 135 18.50 18.46 1.27
N PRO A 136 18.37 18.54 2.61
CA PRO A 136 18.31 17.35 3.45
C PRO A 136 16.97 16.60 3.35
N TYR A 137 15.97 17.19 2.69
CA TYR A 137 14.58 16.71 2.69
C TYR A 137 14.19 15.92 1.44
N ILE A 138 15.09 15.79 0.44
CA ILE A 138 14.91 14.92 -0.72
C ILE A 138 16.01 13.88 -0.71
N GLU A 139 15.63 12.62 -0.95
CA GLU A 139 16.57 11.53 -1.19
C GLU A 139 16.10 10.72 -2.39
N ILE A 140 17.00 10.36 -3.30
CA ILE A 140 16.65 9.46 -4.41
C ILE A 140 16.66 8.04 -3.87
N LEU A 141 15.52 7.36 -3.94
CA LEU A 141 15.40 5.97 -3.53
C LEU A 141 16.27 5.07 -4.44
N PRO A 142 17.25 4.33 -3.90
CA PRO A 142 18.14 3.51 -4.70
C PRO A 142 17.38 2.50 -5.59
N GLN A 143 17.80 2.42 -6.85
CA GLN A 143 17.29 1.45 -7.83
C GLN A 143 18.40 0.44 -8.14
N MET A 144 18.31 -0.75 -7.58
CA MET A 144 19.33 -1.81 -7.73
C MET A 144 18.98 -2.73 -8.90
N PRO A 145 19.90 -3.02 -9.84
CA PRO A 145 19.66 -4.02 -10.88
C PRO A 145 19.30 -5.39 -10.30
N ILE A 146 18.33 -6.07 -10.91
CA ILE A 146 17.96 -7.44 -10.54
C ILE A 146 18.81 -8.41 -11.36
N GLU A 147 19.68 -9.16 -10.70
CA GLU A 147 20.49 -10.19 -11.35
C GLU A 147 19.66 -11.43 -11.69
N ASN A 148 18.84 -11.87 -10.74
CA ASN A 148 17.97 -13.03 -10.86
C ASN A 148 16.84 -12.98 -9.80
N LYS A 149 15.85 -13.87 -9.93
CA LYS A 149 14.73 -13.95 -8.98
C LYS A 149 15.18 -14.21 -7.53
N GLN A 150 16.19 -15.04 -7.32
CA GLN A 150 16.69 -15.38 -5.98
C GLN A 150 17.21 -14.13 -5.25
N ALA A 151 17.92 -13.24 -5.95
CA ALA A 151 18.40 -11.97 -5.39
C ALA A 151 17.25 -11.07 -4.91
N VAL A 152 16.10 -11.06 -5.60
CA VAL A 152 14.92 -10.30 -5.17
C VAL A 152 14.35 -10.84 -3.86
N TYR A 153 14.26 -12.17 -3.72
CA TYR A 153 13.79 -12.80 -2.49
C TYR A 153 14.76 -12.62 -1.33
N GLN A 154 16.07 -12.68 -1.57
CA GLN A 154 17.09 -12.39 -0.55
C GLN A 154 17.02 -10.92 -0.09
N PHE A 155 16.82 -9.99 -1.03
CA PHE A 155 16.63 -8.59 -0.69
C PHE A 155 15.32 -8.37 0.10
N LEU A 156 14.24 -9.09 -0.26
CA LEU A 156 13.01 -9.10 0.52
C LEU A 156 13.23 -9.60 1.96
N ASP A 157 13.94 -10.72 2.12
CA ASP A 157 14.29 -11.28 3.44
C ASP A 157 15.07 -10.26 4.29
N GLN A 158 16.06 -9.60 3.68
CA GLN A 158 16.85 -8.57 4.35
C GLN A 158 15.98 -7.40 4.79
N VAL A 159 15.16 -6.85 3.89
CA VAL A 159 14.26 -5.74 4.19
C VAL A 159 13.30 -6.10 5.32
N GLU A 160 12.65 -7.26 5.25
CA GLU A 160 11.70 -7.73 6.27
C GLU A 160 12.38 -7.98 7.62
N SER A 161 13.59 -8.56 7.63
CA SER A 161 14.37 -8.80 8.86
C SER A 161 14.71 -7.53 9.63
N LEU A 162 14.80 -6.41 8.92
CA LEU A 162 15.07 -5.10 9.48
C LEU A 162 13.78 -4.26 9.68
N GLY A 163 12.61 -4.89 9.57
CA GLY A 163 11.29 -4.27 9.81
C GLY A 163 10.72 -3.47 8.65
N GLY A 164 11.26 -3.62 7.44
CA GLY A 164 10.77 -2.96 6.22
C GLY A 164 9.51 -3.61 5.65
N GLU A 165 8.85 -2.93 4.71
CA GLU A 165 7.51 -3.31 4.25
C GLU A 165 7.49 -4.34 3.11
N GLY A 166 8.60 -4.45 2.37
CA GLY A 166 8.77 -5.32 1.21
C GLY A 166 9.60 -4.68 0.11
N VAL A 167 9.42 -5.14 -1.13
CA VAL A 167 10.22 -4.73 -2.30
C VAL A 167 9.30 -4.21 -3.40
N VAL A 168 9.76 -3.20 -4.13
CA VAL A 168 9.20 -2.80 -5.43
C VAL A 168 10.18 -3.25 -6.51
N VAL A 169 9.69 -3.96 -7.52
CA VAL A 169 10.43 -4.27 -8.74
C VAL A 169 9.82 -3.50 -9.90
N ARG A 170 10.66 -2.91 -10.77
CA ARG A 170 10.21 -2.03 -11.84
C ARG A 170 11.01 -2.27 -13.12
N ASN A 171 10.33 -2.27 -14.25
CA ASN A 171 10.99 -2.19 -15.56
C ASN A 171 11.55 -0.77 -15.73
N PRO A 172 12.88 -0.56 -15.73
CA PRO A 172 13.45 0.77 -15.87
C PRO A 172 13.11 1.39 -17.23
N LYS A 173 12.95 0.59 -18.29
CA LYS A 173 12.67 1.08 -19.65
C LYS A 173 11.22 1.50 -19.87
N ALA A 174 10.34 1.29 -18.89
CA ALA A 174 8.94 1.68 -19.01
C ALA A 174 8.76 3.19 -18.86
N ASN A 175 7.87 3.74 -19.68
CA ASN A 175 7.37 5.10 -19.50
C ASN A 175 6.55 5.19 -18.21
N TYR A 176 6.54 6.38 -17.61
CA TYR A 176 5.59 6.68 -16.54
C TYR A 176 4.17 6.69 -17.12
N ILE A 177 3.26 5.93 -16.49
CA ILE A 177 1.84 5.94 -16.86
C ILE A 177 1.00 6.21 -15.63
N VAL A 178 -0.05 7.00 -15.80
CA VAL A 178 -1.02 7.23 -14.72
C VAL A 178 -1.87 5.97 -14.54
N GLY A 179 -2.02 5.56 -13.29
CA GLY A 179 -2.80 4.40 -12.88
C GLY A 179 -2.01 3.10 -12.79
N ARG A 180 -2.71 1.97 -12.63
CA ARG A 180 -2.08 0.67 -12.38
C ARG A 180 -1.26 0.21 -13.59
N SER A 181 -0.01 -0.17 -13.32
CA SER A 181 0.90 -0.65 -14.35
C SER A 181 1.46 -2.02 -14.01
N SER A 182 1.51 -2.90 -15.01
CA SER A 182 2.24 -4.17 -14.94
C SER A 182 3.76 -3.98 -15.00
N GLN A 183 4.24 -2.75 -15.24
CA GLN A 183 5.67 -2.42 -15.31
C GLN A 183 6.27 -2.03 -13.95
N ILE A 184 5.46 -2.02 -12.90
CA ILE A 184 5.88 -1.73 -11.53
C ILE A 184 5.10 -2.61 -10.56
N LEU A 185 5.80 -3.52 -9.89
CA LEU A 185 5.22 -4.60 -9.12
C LEU A 185 5.69 -4.52 -7.68
N LYS A 186 4.78 -4.78 -6.74
CA LYS A 186 5.11 -4.93 -5.32
C LYS A 186 5.28 -6.41 -5.00
N LEU A 187 6.34 -6.72 -4.29
CA LEU A 187 6.62 -8.01 -3.69
C LEU A 187 6.62 -7.85 -2.18
N LYS A 188 5.81 -8.66 -1.50
CA LYS A 188 5.75 -8.74 -0.04
C LYS A 188 5.46 -10.17 0.35
N ARG A 189 5.99 -10.64 1.48
CA ARG A 189 5.40 -11.83 2.09
C ARG A 189 4.07 -11.44 2.73
N HIS A 190 3.02 -12.16 2.36
CA HIS A 190 1.84 -12.16 3.20
C HIS A 190 2.18 -13.06 4.38
N GLN A 191 2.13 -12.52 5.59
CA GLN A 191 2.19 -13.36 6.78
C GLN A 191 0.84 -14.04 6.90
N ASP A 192 0.83 -15.35 7.15
CA ASP A 192 -0.40 -16.05 7.48
C ASP A 192 -0.33 -16.59 8.90
N GLU A 193 -1.49 -16.63 9.52
CA GLU A 193 -1.68 -17.18 10.85
C GLU A 193 -3.08 -17.79 10.93
N GLU A 194 -3.29 -18.59 11.97
CA GLU A 194 -4.59 -19.16 12.28
C GLU A 194 -5.28 -18.35 13.39
N CYS A 195 -6.60 -18.29 13.32
CA CYS A 195 -7.43 -17.76 14.39
C CYS A 195 -8.73 -18.55 14.50
N THR A 196 -9.27 -18.58 15.72
CA THR A 196 -10.59 -19.16 16.01
C THR A 196 -11.64 -18.09 15.79
N VAL A 197 -12.69 -18.42 15.04
CA VAL A 197 -13.83 -17.52 14.84
C VAL A 197 -14.66 -17.46 16.12
N ILE A 198 -14.81 -16.27 16.70
CA ILE A 198 -15.55 -16.11 17.96
C ILE A 198 -16.86 -15.32 17.81
N ALA A 199 -17.02 -14.54 16.73
CA ALA A 199 -18.27 -13.84 16.45
C ALA A 199 -18.47 -13.54 14.97
N HIS A 200 -19.73 -13.49 14.54
CA HIS A 200 -20.14 -13.01 13.22
C HIS A 200 -20.76 -11.61 13.35
N HIS A 201 -20.50 -10.74 12.38
CA HIS A 201 -21.10 -9.41 12.31
C HIS A 201 -21.82 -9.23 10.98
N LYS A 202 -23.10 -8.81 11.05
CA LYS A 202 -23.92 -8.54 9.88
C LYS A 202 -23.31 -7.42 9.03
N GLY A 203 -23.33 -7.58 7.71
CA GLY A 203 -22.82 -6.59 6.77
C GLY A 203 -23.72 -5.34 6.68
N LYS A 204 -23.20 -4.32 6.01
CA LYS A 204 -23.91 -3.08 5.66
C LYS A 204 -23.87 -2.88 4.15
N GLY A 205 -24.76 -2.04 3.61
CA GLY A 205 -24.81 -1.73 2.17
C GLY A 205 -25.00 -2.99 1.32
N GLN A 206 -24.08 -3.23 0.37
CA GLN A 206 -24.12 -4.40 -0.52
C GLN A 206 -24.10 -5.75 0.22
N PHE A 207 -23.68 -5.79 1.49
CA PHE A 207 -23.64 -6.99 2.31
C PHE A 207 -24.72 -7.05 3.40
N HIS A 208 -25.79 -6.24 3.30
CA HIS A 208 -26.80 -6.11 4.38
C HIS A 208 -27.50 -7.43 4.76
N ASN A 209 -27.63 -8.40 3.85
CA ASN A 209 -28.28 -9.69 4.11
C ASN A 209 -27.31 -10.82 4.44
N VAL A 210 -26.01 -10.56 4.47
CA VAL A 210 -24.97 -11.58 4.64
C VAL A 210 -23.94 -11.16 5.68
N MET A 211 -23.00 -12.04 6.00
CA MET A 211 -21.91 -11.73 6.92
C MET A 211 -21.01 -10.63 6.33
N GLY A 212 -20.74 -9.60 7.15
CA GLY A 212 -19.86 -8.49 6.82
C GLY A 212 -18.43 -8.70 7.30
N SER A 213 -18.27 -9.14 8.55
CA SER A 213 -16.97 -9.45 9.15
C SER A 213 -17.07 -10.53 10.22
N LEU A 214 -15.96 -11.18 10.51
CA LEU A 214 -15.77 -12.05 11.68
C LEU A 214 -14.96 -11.31 12.76
N THR A 215 -15.24 -11.58 14.03
CA THR A 215 -14.20 -11.42 15.07
C THR A 215 -13.49 -12.75 15.22
N CYS A 216 -12.17 -12.70 15.19
CA CYS A 216 -11.27 -13.82 15.40
C CYS A 216 -10.44 -13.61 16.65
N GLU A 217 -9.98 -14.71 17.26
CA GLU A 217 -9.08 -14.71 18.40
C GLU A 217 -7.92 -15.69 18.18
N ASN A 218 -6.72 -15.26 18.54
CA ASN A 218 -5.53 -16.11 18.65
C ASN A 218 -4.57 -15.52 19.72
N GLU A 219 -3.32 -15.97 19.77
CA GLU A 219 -2.27 -15.48 20.67
C GLU A 219 -2.05 -13.95 20.62
N ARG A 220 -2.50 -13.28 19.54
CA ARG A 220 -2.45 -11.81 19.38
C ARG A 220 -3.68 -11.09 19.93
N GLY A 221 -4.61 -11.82 20.54
CA GLY A 221 -5.89 -11.34 21.05
C GLY A 221 -6.96 -11.21 19.97
N GLN A 222 -8.02 -10.44 20.27
CA GLN A 222 -9.20 -10.35 19.41
C GLN A 222 -9.07 -9.24 18.35
N PHE A 223 -9.37 -9.58 17.09
CA PHE A 223 -9.38 -8.65 15.96
C PHE A 223 -10.47 -9.00 14.94
N LYS A 224 -10.84 -8.03 14.09
CA LYS A 224 -11.87 -8.22 13.06
C LYS A 224 -11.25 -8.50 11.70
N ILE A 225 -11.85 -9.43 10.96
CA ILE A 225 -11.54 -9.73 9.56
C ILE A 225 -12.78 -9.42 8.73
N GLY A 226 -12.71 -8.44 7.83
CA GLY A 226 -13.85 -7.97 7.04
C GLY A 226 -13.72 -8.18 5.52
N SER A 227 -12.57 -8.67 5.06
CA SER A 227 -12.23 -8.83 3.64
C SER A 227 -11.62 -10.21 3.38
N GLY A 228 -11.54 -10.59 2.09
CA GLY A 228 -11.06 -11.92 1.67
C GLY A 228 -12.17 -12.96 1.47
N PHE A 229 -13.38 -12.70 1.97
CA PHE A 229 -14.55 -13.57 1.78
C PHE A 229 -15.19 -13.40 0.40
N SER A 230 -15.43 -14.52 -0.27
CA SER A 230 -16.34 -14.58 -1.42
C SER A 230 -17.79 -14.33 -0.99
N LEU A 231 -18.70 -14.11 -1.95
CA LEU A 231 -20.14 -14.03 -1.63
C LEU A 231 -20.66 -15.34 -1.03
N ALA A 232 -20.13 -16.49 -1.46
CA ALA A 232 -20.49 -17.79 -0.90
C ALA A 232 -20.04 -17.90 0.57
N ASP A 233 -18.81 -17.48 0.89
CA ASP A 233 -18.34 -17.43 2.29
C ASP A 233 -19.18 -16.46 3.13
N ARG A 234 -19.70 -15.37 2.54
CA ARG A 234 -20.55 -14.43 3.30
C ARG A 234 -21.94 -14.96 3.57
N ALA A 235 -22.49 -15.72 2.62
CA ALA A 235 -23.78 -16.38 2.77
C ALA A 235 -23.69 -17.58 3.73
N ASN A 236 -22.56 -18.28 3.74
CA ASN A 236 -22.27 -19.40 4.63
C ASN A 236 -20.92 -19.17 5.35
N PRO A 237 -20.88 -18.30 6.38
CA PRO A 237 -19.63 -17.93 7.04
C PRO A 237 -18.99 -19.09 7.78
N PRO A 238 -17.65 -19.13 7.89
CA PRO A 238 -16.96 -20.06 8.76
C PRO A 238 -17.58 -20.04 10.16
N ALA A 239 -18.00 -21.20 10.65
CA ALA A 239 -18.77 -21.31 11.89
C ALA A 239 -18.00 -20.74 13.09
N ILE A 240 -18.72 -20.22 14.09
CA ILE A 240 -18.11 -19.89 15.38
C ILE A 240 -17.48 -21.17 15.96
N GLY A 241 -16.23 -21.05 16.44
CA GLY A 241 -15.40 -22.16 16.88
C GLY A 241 -14.52 -22.78 15.79
N SER A 242 -14.76 -22.48 14.51
CA SER A 242 -13.88 -22.96 13.43
C SER A 242 -12.55 -22.22 13.42
N ILE A 243 -11.49 -22.92 12.99
CA ILE A 243 -10.17 -22.35 12.74
C ILE A 243 -10.10 -21.91 11.27
N ILE A 244 -9.72 -20.66 11.05
CA ILE A 244 -9.44 -20.12 9.73
C ILE A 244 -7.99 -19.69 9.63
N THR A 245 -7.41 -19.81 8.43
CA THR A 245 -6.15 -19.16 8.09
C THR A 245 -6.47 -17.77 7.53
N TYR A 246 -5.79 -16.75 8.04
CA TYR A 246 -5.88 -15.39 7.57
C TYR A 246 -4.50 -14.89 7.14
N LYS A 247 -4.48 -14.01 6.14
CA LYS A 247 -3.27 -13.28 5.73
C LYS A 247 -3.28 -11.87 6.30
N TYR A 248 -2.13 -11.36 6.69
CA TYR A 248 -1.98 -10.02 7.22
C TYR A 248 -0.64 -9.40 6.79
N ARG A 249 -0.48 -8.09 7.03
CA ARG A 249 0.70 -7.32 6.61
C ARG A 249 1.23 -6.49 7.78
N GLY A 250 2.10 -7.10 8.57
CA GLY A 250 2.67 -6.48 9.76
C GLY A 250 1.69 -6.35 10.92
N LEU A 251 2.18 -5.83 12.05
CA LEU A 251 1.43 -5.74 13.29
C LEU A 251 1.18 -4.29 13.69
N THR A 252 0.10 -4.06 14.44
CA THR A 252 -0.14 -2.80 15.16
C THR A 252 0.81 -2.70 16.35
N LYS A 253 0.90 -1.51 16.98
CA LYS A 253 1.70 -1.30 18.20
C LYS A 253 1.32 -2.26 19.33
N ASN A 254 0.08 -2.75 19.34
CA ASN A 254 -0.45 -3.67 20.34
C ASN A 254 -0.39 -5.13 19.88
N GLY A 255 0.44 -5.45 18.86
CA GLY A 255 0.66 -6.81 18.39
C GLY A 255 -0.47 -7.42 17.53
N LYS A 256 -1.54 -6.67 17.24
CA LYS A 256 -2.67 -7.17 16.41
C LYS A 256 -2.34 -7.10 14.91
N PRO A 257 -2.81 -8.06 14.10
CA PRO A 257 -2.61 -8.05 12.64
C PRO A 257 -3.15 -6.79 11.94
N LYS A 258 -2.32 -6.15 11.10
CA LYS A 258 -2.76 -5.09 10.18
C LYS A 258 -3.27 -5.70 8.87
N PHE A 259 -4.35 -5.14 8.34
CA PHE A 259 -4.92 -5.54 7.04
C PHE A 259 -5.23 -7.04 6.95
N ALA A 260 -5.73 -7.64 8.04
CA ALA A 260 -6.10 -9.04 8.07
C ALA A 260 -7.20 -9.35 7.04
N THR A 261 -6.98 -10.40 6.26
CA THR A 261 -7.84 -10.86 5.17
C THR A 261 -8.04 -12.36 5.29
N TYR A 262 -9.30 -12.82 5.18
CA TYR A 262 -9.61 -14.24 5.16
C TYR A 262 -8.91 -14.91 3.97
N TRP A 263 -8.33 -16.08 4.20
CA TRP A 263 -7.74 -16.88 3.14
C TRP A 263 -8.48 -18.19 2.93
N ARG A 264 -8.63 -19.02 3.97
CA ARG A 264 -9.34 -20.30 3.91
C ARG A 264 -9.73 -20.80 5.30
N GLN A 265 -10.76 -21.62 5.38
CA GLN A 265 -11.05 -22.42 6.56
C GLN A 265 -10.10 -23.63 6.61
N ARG A 266 -9.64 -23.99 7.81
CA ARG A 266 -8.81 -25.19 7.99
C ARG A 266 -9.67 -26.44 7.81
N SER A 267 -9.23 -27.35 6.95
CA SER A 267 -9.85 -28.67 6.84
C SER A 267 -9.57 -29.46 8.12
N SER A 268 -10.60 -29.96 8.80
CA SER A 268 -10.40 -31.00 9.81
C SER A 268 -9.83 -32.23 9.09
N MET A 269 -8.62 -32.66 9.43
CA MET A 269 -8.18 -34.01 9.06
C MET A 269 -9.18 -34.97 9.69
N SER A 270 -9.98 -35.64 8.87
CA SER A 270 -10.74 -36.81 9.29
C SER A 270 -9.72 -37.80 9.85
N SER A 271 -9.87 -38.12 11.13
CA SER A 271 -9.21 -39.26 11.74
C SER A 271 -9.40 -40.48 10.83
N VAL A 272 -8.30 -41.01 10.31
CA VAL A 272 -8.29 -42.33 9.69
C VAL A 272 -8.74 -43.30 10.78
N GLU A 273 -9.96 -43.81 10.65
CA GLU A 273 -10.43 -44.95 11.43
C GLU A 273 -9.51 -46.13 11.11
N THR A 274 -8.65 -46.49 12.06
CA THR A 274 -8.16 -47.86 12.17
C THR A 274 -9.32 -48.73 12.63
N ASN A 275 -9.82 -49.57 11.72
CA ASN A 275 -10.33 -50.91 12.00
C ASN A 275 -9.92 -51.83 10.85
#